data_AF-A0AAV8V9P2-F1
#
_entry.id   AF-A0AAV8V9P2-F1
#
_cell.length_a   1.000
_cell.length_b   1.000
_cell.length_c   1.000
_cell.angle_alpha   90.00
_cell.angle_beta   90.00
_cell.angle_gamma   90.00
#
_symmetry.space_group_name_H-M   'P 1'
#
loop_
_entity.id
_entity.type
_entity.pdbx_description
1 polymer ?
#
loop_
_entity_poly.entity_id
_entity_poly.type
_entity_poly.pdbx_seq_one_letter_code
_entity_poly.pdbx_strand_id
1 'polypeptide(L)'
;MLKITKNFEITYHYTCIRNLSKLLSKQVSQHGHTLFFCDRCLNYFSTQTLAKCHFLPINICTYFKNYKYKEAVPFIIYSDIEALLKPLENDIRNKTKKYQKQAFTLGYCFHCTCDNIKKNLSYYKSYEGLDCVTWFVRELENINKFVESKLKTILGLVQGENCHICEKPFQEGDNPVRDHCHSRGNLGVGPTPLVI
;
A
#
# COMPACT_ATOMS: atom_id res chain seq x y z
N MET A 1 -41.19 -11.55 -10.98
CA MET A 1 -41.11 -11.92 -12.42
C MET A 1 -41.00 -10.58 -13.16
N LEU A 2 -39.85 -10.12 -13.64
CA LEU A 2 -38.89 -10.68 -14.61
C LEU A 2 -37.45 -10.25 -14.23
N LYS A 3 -36.53 -11.22 -14.13
CA LYS A 3 -35.09 -10.96 -14.18
C LYS A 3 -34.70 -10.92 -15.65
N ILE A 4 -34.32 -9.76 -16.17
CA ILE A 4 -33.59 -9.66 -17.44
C ILE A 4 -32.17 -9.25 -17.08
N THR A 5 -31.37 -10.23 -16.66
CA THR A 5 -29.91 -10.10 -16.65
C THR A 5 -29.43 -10.44 -18.06
N LYS A 6 -29.33 -9.43 -18.92
CA LYS A 6 -28.48 -9.55 -20.11
C LYS A 6 -27.04 -9.57 -19.61
N ASN A 7 -26.45 -10.76 -19.55
CA ASN A 7 -25.00 -10.91 -19.40
C ASN A 7 -24.35 -10.31 -20.65
N PHE A 8 -23.91 -9.06 -20.56
CA PHE A 8 -22.95 -8.52 -21.49
C PHE A 8 -21.59 -9.06 -21.07
N GLU A 9 -21.11 -10.11 -21.74
CA GLU A 9 -19.69 -10.46 -21.68
C GLU A 9 -18.90 -9.29 -22.28
N ILE A 10 -18.16 -8.57 -21.43
CA ILE A 10 -17.26 -7.52 -21.88
C ILE A 10 -16.01 -8.22 -22.43
N THR A 11 -15.94 -8.37 -23.76
CA THR A 11 -14.74 -8.82 -24.46
C THR A 11 -13.74 -7.68 -24.53
N TYR A 12 -12.70 -7.72 -23.71
CA TYR A 12 -11.59 -6.77 -23.77
C TYR A 12 -10.72 -7.05 -24.98
N HIS A 13 -10.64 -6.10 -25.90
CA HIS A 13 -9.71 -6.13 -27.02
C HIS A 13 -8.45 -5.34 -26.65
N TYR A 14 -7.36 -6.04 -26.37
CA TYR A 14 -6.05 -5.41 -26.17
C TYR A 14 -5.37 -5.20 -27.53
N THR A 15 -4.87 -3.99 -27.77
CA THR A 15 -4.06 -3.68 -28.95
C THR A 15 -2.68 -3.20 -28.53
N CYS A 16 -1.66 -3.66 -29.24
CA CYS A 16 -0.28 -3.29 -28.97
C CYS A 16 0.01 -1.90 -29.58
N ILE A 17 0.29 -0.92 -28.72
CA ILE A 17 0.71 0.42 -29.14
C ILE A 17 2.21 0.37 -29.44
N ARG A 18 2.56 0.26 -30.73
CA ARG A 18 3.97 0.20 -31.17
C ARG A 18 4.70 1.54 -31.07
N ASN A 19 3.97 2.64 -31.02
CA ASN A 19 4.57 3.98 -30.98
C ASN A 19 3.62 4.96 -30.28
N LEU A 20 3.90 5.23 -29.00
CA LEU A 20 3.10 6.09 -28.15
C LEU A 20 3.09 7.55 -28.66
N SER A 21 4.26 8.04 -29.09
CA SER A 21 4.40 9.36 -29.68
C SER A 21 3.49 9.61 -30.88
N LYS A 22 3.41 8.68 -31.82
CA LYS A 22 2.53 8.81 -32.99
C LYS A 22 1.06 8.83 -32.60
N LEU A 23 0.69 8.04 -31.59
CA LEU A 23 -0.68 7.94 -31.12
C LEU A 23 -1.13 9.25 -30.42
N LEU A 24 -0.29 9.76 -29.51
CA LEU A 24 -0.69 10.83 -28.59
C LEU A 24 -0.30 12.24 -29.04
N SER A 25 0.73 12.42 -29.88
CA SER A 25 1.22 13.78 -30.24
C SER A 25 0.13 14.66 -30.84
N LYS A 26 -0.70 14.11 -31.73
CA LYS A 26 -1.81 14.83 -32.36
C LYS A 26 -2.98 15.12 -31.41
N GLN A 27 -3.13 14.33 -30.35
CA GLN A 27 -4.17 14.52 -29.34
C GLN A 27 -3.78 15.60 -28.33
N VAL A 28 -2.48 15.77 -28.10
CA VAL A 28 -1.93 16.70 -27.10
C VAL A 28 -1.53 18.04 -27.70
N SER A 29 -0.99 18.07 -28.92
CA SER A 29 -0.50 19.28 -29.59
C SER A 29 -1.14 19.46 -30.96
N GLN A 30 -1.59 20.68 -31.24
CA GLN A 30 -2.04 21.11 -32.56
C GLN A 30 -0.87 21.60 -33.43
N HIS A 31 0.29 21.87 -32.81
CA HIS A 31 1.50 22.21 -33.53
C HIS A 31 2.10 20.90 -34.02
N GLY A 32 2.20 20.73 -35.34
CA GLY A 32 2.51 19.46 -36.03
C GLY A 32 3.88 18.83 -35.76
N HIS A 33 4.52 19.19 -34.65
CA HIS A 33 5.75 18.59 -34.16
C HIS A 33 5.46 17.28 -33.42
N THR A 34 6.37 16.32 -33.56
CA THR A 34 6.29 15.06 -32.82
C THR A 34 6.68 15.31 -31.37
N LEU A 35 5.82 14.90 -30.44
CA LEU A 35 6.11 14.88 -29.01
C LEU A 35 6.64 13.52 -28.59
N PHE A 36 7.55 13.51 -27.62
CA PHE A 36 8.19 12.31 -27.11
C PHE A 36 7.66 12.00 -25.72
N PHE A 37 7.09 10.81 -25.53
CA PHE A 37 6.43 10.44 -24.28
C PHE A 37 7.30 9.50 -23.47
N CYS A 38 7.26 9.64 -22.15
CA CYS A 38 7.82 8.68 -21.21
C CYS A 38 6.84 7.52 -21.01
N ASP A 39 7.24 6.29 -21.32
CA ASP A 39 6.37 5.11 -21.20
C ASP A 39 5.98 4.76 -19.74
N ARG A 40 6.64 5.36 -18.73
CA ARG A 40 6.35 5.09 -17.31
C ARG A 40 5.41 6.12 -16.67
N CYS A 41 5.64 7.41 -16.94
CA CYS A 41 4.88 8.50 -16.30
C CYS A 41 3.97 9.25 -17.29
N LEU A 42 4.01 8.93 -18.58
CA LEU A 42 3.23 9.53 -19.67
C LEU A 42 3.43 11.04 -19.86
N ASN A 43 4.44 11.65 -19.23
CA ASN A 43 4.86 13.02 -19.51
C ASN A 43 5.44 13.13 -20.93
N TYR A 44 5.23 14.29 -21.58
CA TYR A 44 5.70 14.55 -22.94
C TYR A 44 6.78 15.63 -23.01
N PHE A 45 7.65 15.51 -24.01
CA PHE A 45 8.78 16.39 -24.25
C PHE A 45 8.82 16.82 -25.71
N SER A 46 9.32 18.02 -25.97
CA SER A 46 9.46 18.56 -27.33
C SER A 46 10.60 17.89 -28.12
N THR A 47 11.56 17.26 -27.44
CA THR A 47 12.70 16.58 -28.07
C THR A 47 12.99 15.23 -27.43
N GLN A 48 13.53 14.31 -28.23
CA GLN A 48 13.92 12.96 -27.75
C GLN A 48 15.04 13.03 -26.71
N THR A 49 15.92 14.03 -26.80
CA THR A 49 17.01 14.24 -25.83
C THR A 49 16.45 14.55 -24.45
N LEU A 50 15.47 15.44 -24.36
CA LEU A 50 14.81 15.76 -23.08
C LEU A 50 14.07 14.55 -22.51
N ALA A 51 13.37 13.78 -23.36
CA ALA A 51 12.72 12.54 -22.94
C ALA A 51 13.71 11.49 -22.40
N LYS A 52 14.89 11.37 -23.02
CA LYS A 52 15.97 10.50 -22.53
C LYS A 52 16.59 11.03 -21.23
N CYS A 53 16.79 12.35 -21.13
CA CYS A 53 17.33 13.00 -19.94
C CYS A 53 16.35 12.99 -18.75
N HIS A 54 15.05 12.88 -18.99
CA HIS A 54 14.05 12.65 -17.95
C HIS A 54 14.34 11.36 -17.15
N PHE A 55 15.02 10.40 -17.78
CA PHE A 55 15.52 9.17 -17.17
C PHE A 55 16.99 9.20 -16.79
N LEU A 56 17.71 10.32 -16.97
CA LEU A 56 19.07 10.41 -16.40
C LEU A 56 18.91 10.24 -14.89
N PRO A 57 19.42 9.14 -14.34
CA PRO A 57 19.22 8.86 -12.95
C PRO A 57 20.00 9.94 -12.20
N ILE A 58 19.28 10.76 -11.44
CA ILE A 58 19.74 10.95 -10.07
C ILE A 58 19.99 9.52 -9.58
N ASN A 59 21.25 9.18 -9.39
CA ASN A 59 21.76 7.85 -9.08
C ASN A 59 21.37 7.42 -7.65
N ILE A 60 20.15 7.74 -7.27
CA ILE A 60 19.44 7.34 -6.07
C ILE A 60 18.37 6.35 -6.56
N CYS A 61 18.82 5.30 -7.26
CA CYS A 61 18.17 4.01 -7.07
C CYS A 61 18.50 3.60 -5.63
N THR A 62 17.75 4.11 -4.66
CA THR A 62 17.74 3.58 -3.30
C THR A 62 17.00 2.26 -3.34
N TYR A 63 17.69 1.21 -3.79
CA TYR A 63 17.28 -0.13 -3.49
C TYR A 63 17.71 -0.44 -2.05
N PHE A 64 16.81 -1.03 -1.28
CA PHE A 64 17.13 -1.53 0.04
C PHE A 64 18.17 -2.65 -0.11
N LYS A 65 19.45 -2.34 0.14
CA LYS A 65 20.55 -3.34 0.11
C LYS A 65 20.38 -4.45 1.15
N ASN A 66 19.50 -4.21 2.12
CA ASN A 66 19.48 -4.86 3.41
C ASN A 66 18.05 -5.32 3.76
N TYR A 67 17.32 -5.85 2.77
CA TYR A 67 15.94 -6.34 2.92
C TYR A 67 15.76 -7.38 4.04
N LYS A 68 16.84 -8.06 4.43
CA LYS A 68 16.87 -9.01 5.56
C LYS A 68 16.59 -8.36 6.93
N TYR A 69 16.82 -7.05 7.06
CA TYR A 69 16.52 -6.29 8.27
C TYR A 69 15.14 -5.61 8.20
N LYS A 70 14.27 -6.04 7.29
CA LYS A 70 12.88 -5.56 7.31
C LYS A 70 12.24 -5.98 8.62
N GLU A 71 11.66 -5.03 9.33
CA GLU A 71 10.86 -5.35 10.50
C GLU A 71 9.57 -6.03 10.03
N ALA A 72 9.25 -7.18 10.62
CA ALA A 72 8.02 -7.87 10.31
C ALA A 72 6.84 -7.05 10.85
N VAL A 73 6.00 -6.54 9.95
CA VAL A 73 4.77 -5.85 10.33
C VAL A 73 3.69 -6.92 10.56
N PRO A 74 3.24 -7.14 11.82
CA PRO A 74 2.35 -8.24 12.16
C PRO A 74 0.94 -8.11 11.56
N PHE A 75 0.48 -6.86 11.37
CA PHE A 75 -0.86 -6.54 10.88
C PHE A 75 -0.78 -5.45 9.81
N ILE A 76 -1.37 -5.69 8.65
CA ILE A 76 -1.35 -4.79 7.49
C ILE A 76 -2.78 -4.62 6.98
N ILE A 77 -3.16 -3.40 6.61
CA ILE A 77 -4.43 -3.11 5.95
C ILE A 77 -4.11 -2.49 4.60
N TYR A 78 -4.57 -3.14 3.53
CA TYR A 78 -4.63 -2.56 2.19
C TYR A 78 -6.05 -2.10 1.94
N SER A 79 -6.25 -0.85 1.52
CA SER A 79 -7.59 -0.33 1.24
C SER A 79 -7.60 0.50 -0.04
N ASP A 80 -8.72 0.44 -0.74
CA ASP A 80 -8.97 1.24 -1.93
C ASP A 80 -10.42 1.79 -1.93
N ILE A 81 -10.61 2.95 -2.54
CA ILE A 81 -11.88 3.68 -2.57
C ILE A 81 -12.19 4.10 -3.99
N GLU A 82 -13.38 3.72 -4.46
CA GLU A 82 -13.94 4.20 -5.71
C GLU A 82 -14.97 5.29 -5.47
N ALA A 83 -14.96 6.30 -6.35
CA ALA A 83 -15.85 7.45 -6.26
C ALA A 83 -16.77 7.56 -7.47
N LEU A 84 -18.04 7.83 -7.23
CA LEU A 84 -18.98 8.23 -8.27
C LEU A 84 -18.80 9.70 -8.62
N LEU A 85 -18.92 10.00 -9.91
CA LEU A 85 -19.00 11.36 -10.41
C LEU A 85 -20.46 11.84 -10.32
N LYS A 86 -20.73 12.78 -9.42
CA LYS A 86 -22.03 13.45 -9.38
C LYS A 86 -21.93 14.82 -10.05
N PRO A 87 -22.81 15.15 -11.01
CA PRO A 87 -22.88 16.49 -11.57
C PRO A 87 -23.17 17.50 -10.46
N LEU A 88 -22.53 18.67 -10.50
CA LEU A 88 -23.00 19.81 -9.72
C LEU A 88 -24.23 20.39 -10.42
N GLU A 89 -25.41 20.18 -9.84
CA GLU A 89 -26.61 20.95 -10.21
C GLU A 89 -26.39 22.39 -9.72
N ASN A 90 -25.96 23.29 -10.63
CA ASN A 90 -26.15 24.75 -10.60
C ASN A 90 -25.29 25.57 -11.58
N ASP A 91 -24.54 24.97 -12.51
CA ASP A 91 -23.70 25.75 -13.43
C ASP A 91 -24.46 26.14 -14.73
N ILE A 92 -25.56 26.89 -14.60
CA ILE A 92 -26.39 27.35 -15.74
C ILE A 92 -25.61 28.33 -16.65
N ARG A 93 -24.44 28.84 -16.23
CA ARG A 93 -23.68 29.88 -16.94
C ARG A 93 -22.35 29.44 -17.54
N ASN A 94 -21.86 28.22 -17.29
CA ASN A 94 -20.56 27.76 -17.78
C ASN A 94 -20.68 26.68 -18.86
N LYS A 95 -19.88 26.78 -19.93
CA LYS A 95 -19.76 25.76 -21.00
C LYS A 95 -19.11 24.44 -20.51
N THR A 96 -18.66 24.40 -19.26
CA THR A 96 -17.96 23.27 -18.65
C THR A 96 -18.83 22.65 -17.55
N LYS A 97 -19.14 21.35 -17.66
CA LYS A 97 -19.87 20.60 -16.61
C LYS A 97 -18.91 20.28 -15.46
N LYS A 98 -19.21 20.78 -14.26
CA LYS A 98 -18.48 20.44 -13.03
C LYS A 98 -19.04 19.17 -12.40
N TYR A 99 -18.17 18.31 -11.89
CA TYR A 99 -18.53 17.08 -11.18
C TYR A 99 -17.88 17.08 -9.81
N GLN A 100 -18.60 16.63 -8.78
CA GLN A 100 -18.04 16.27 -7.49
C GLN A 100 -17.74 14.77 -7.46
N LYS A 101 -16.59 14.41 -6.90
CA LYS A 101 -16.27 13.02 -6.58
C LYS A 101 -16.90 12.70 -5.24
N GLN A 102 -17.77 11.71 -5.20
CA GLN A 102 -18.33 11.19 -3.96
C GLN A 102 -17.91 9.75 -3.79
N ALA A 103 -17.20 9.43 -2.71
CA ALA A 103 -16.86 8.06 -2.35
C ALA A 103 -18.13 7.22 -2.29
N PHE A 104 -18.09 6.03 -2.88
CA PHE A 104 -19.26 5.16 -2.97
C PHE A 104 -18.93 3.70 -2.69
N THR A 105 -17.76 3.25 -3.10
CA THR A 105 -17.32 1.88 -2.81
C THR A 105 -16.00 1.93 -2.07
N LEU A 106 -15.87 1.12 -1.03
CA LEU A 106 -14.62 0.97 -0.29
C LEU A 106 -14.37 -0.52 -0.08
N GLY A 107 -13.19 -0.97 -0.48
CA GLY A 107 -12.71 -2.33 -0.23
C GLY A 107 -11.44 -2.31 0.59
N TYR A 108 -11.29 -3.28 1.49
CA TYR A 108 -10.03 -3.45 2.21
C TYR A 108 -9.70 -4.93 2.45
N CYS A 109 -8.40 -5.23 2.46
CA CYS A 109 -7.83 -6.50 2.83
C CYS A 109 -7.01 -6.32 4.11
N PHE A 110 -7.45 -6.98 5.18
CA PHE A 110 -6.66 -7.13 6.40
C PHE A 110 -5.76 -8.35 6.25
N HIS A 111 -4.46 -8.17 6.45
CA HIS A 111 -3.45 -9.20 6.36
C HIS A 111 -2.71 -9.34 7.69
N CYS A 112 -2.59 -10.57 8.18
CA CYS A 112 -1.89 -10.90 9.43
C CYS A 112 -0.73 -11.85 9.12
N THR A 113 0.48 -11.47 9.54
CA THR A 113 1.72 -12.24 9.33
C THR A 113 2.18 -13.01 10.56
N CYS A 114 1.37 -13.04 11.63
CA CYS A 114 1.70 -13.75 12.87
C CYS A 114 1.65 -15.28 12.68
N ASP A 115 2.83 -15.90 12.57
CA ASP A 115 3.01 -17.37 12.39
C ASP A 115 2.32 -18.22 13.48
N ASN A 116 2.23 -17.69 14.71
CA ASN A 116 1.68 -18.42 15.87
C ASN A 116 0.14 -18.43 15.92
N ILE A 117 -0.55 -17.68 15.07
CA ILE A 117 -2.01 -17.60 15.04
C ILE A 117 -2.52 -18.07 13.68
N LYS A 118 -2.53 -19.41 13.50
CA LYS A 118 -3.03 -20.19 12.35
C LYS A 118 -3.77 -19.40 11.26
N LYS A 119 -3.12 -19.29 10.08
CA LYS A 119 -3.59 -19.32 8.67
C LYS A 119 -4.89 -18.64 8.19
N ASN A 120 -5.83 -18.19 9.02
CA ASN A 120 -7.16 -17.71 8.60
C ASN A 120 -7.56 -16.32 9.14
N LEU A 121 -6.60 -15.52 9.60
CA LEU A 121 -6.90 -14.15 10.08
C LEU A 121 -6.89 -13.10 8.99
N SER A 122 -6.31 -13.38 7.83
CA SER A 122 -6.38 -12.45 6.71
C SER A 122 -7.76 -12.54 6.05
N TYR A 123 -8.40 -11.40 5.80
CA TYR A 123 -9.72 -11.37 5.17
C TYR A 123 -9.91 -10.10 4.36
N TYR A 124 -10.83 -10.17 3.39
CA TYR A 124 -11.25 -9.05 2.56
C TYR A 124 -12.70 -8.68 2.88
N LYS A 125 -13.01 -7.39 2.90
CA LYS A 125 -14.37 -6.87 2.95
C LYS A 125 -14.52 -5.69 2.00
N SER A 126 -15.72 -5.50 1.48
CA SER A 126 -16.09 -4.32 0.73
C SER A 126 -17.49 -3.85 1.10
N TYR A 127 -17.75 -2.58 0.84
CA TYR A 127 -19.04 -1.96 1.06
C TYR A 127 -19.32 -0.92 -0.02
N GLU A 128 -20.55 -0.94 -0.51
CA GLU A 128 -21.09 -0.01 -1.50
C GLU A 128 -22.20 0.82 -0.84
N GLY A 129 -21.97 2.12 -0.70
CA GLY A 129 -22.90 3.05 -0.09
C GLY A 129 -22.29 4.43 0.12
N LEU A 130 -23.14 5.44 0.29
CA LEU A 130 -22.70 6.83 0.51
C LEU A 130 -21.97 7.01 1.85
N ASP A 131 -22.19 6.09 2.78
CA ASP A 131 -21.56 6.01 4.09
C ASP A 131 -20.39 5.01 4.10
N CYS A 132 -19.84 4.61 2.95
CA CYS A 132 -18.74 3.64 2.87
C CYS A 132 -17.50 4.04 3.69
N VAL A 133 -17.21 5.34 3.76
CA VAL A 133 -16.11 5.87 4.60
C VAL A 133 -16.44 5.69 6.08
N THR A 134 -17.67 6.02 6.51
CA THR A 134 -18.12 5.84 7.89
C THR A 134 -18.13 4.37 8.29
N TRP A 135 -18.58 3.49 7.39
CA TRP A 135 -18.50 2.04 7.57
C TRP A 135 -17.06 1.59 7.77
N PHE A 136 -16.12 2.06 6.93
CA PHE A 136 -14.72 1.68 7.05
C PHE A 136 -14.07 2.13 8.35
N VAL A 137 -14.38 3.34 8.83
CA VAL A 137 -13.89 3.82 10.13
C VAL A 137 -14.33 2.88 11.26
N ARG A 138 -15.58 2.42 11.26
CA ARG A 138 -16.06 1.42 12.25
C ARG A 138 -15.34 0.09 12.13
N GLU A 139 -15.04 -0.36 10.91
CA GLU A 139 -14.24 -1.57 10.70
C GLU A 139 -12.81 -1.42 11.24
N LEU A 140 -12.18 -0.25 11.08
CA LEU A 140 -10.86 0.05 11.64
C LEU A 140 -10.89 0.00 13.19
N GLU A 141 -11.93 0.51 13.83
CA GLU A 141 -12.10 0.42 15.29
C GLU A 141 -12.21 -1.04 15.77
N ASN A 142 -12.94 -1.88 15.03
CA ASN A 142 -13.06 -3.31 15.33
C ASN A 142 -11.72 -4.04 15.15
N ILE A 143 -10.98 -3.72 14.09
CA ILE A 143 -9.63 -4.25 13.85
C ILE A 143 -8.69 -3.80 14.98
N ASN A 144 -8.76 -2.55 15.43
CA ASN A 144 -7.92 -2.06 16.51
C ASN A 144 -8.15 -2.84 17.81
N LYS A 145 -9.42 -3.08 18.20
CA LYS A 145 -9.76 -3.91 19.37
C LYS A 145 -9.20 -5.32 19.24
N PHE A 146 -9.30 -5.91 18.05
CA PHE A 146 -8.74 -7.23 17.77
C PHE A 146 -7.21 -7.22 17.92
N VAL A 147 -6.52 -6.27 17.30
CA VAL A 147 -5.05 -6.13 17.35
C VAL A 147 -4.58 -5.91 18.79
N GLU A 148 -5.21 -4.99 19.54
CA GLU A 148 -4.89 -4.75 20.95
C GLU A 148 -5.01 -6.02 21.80
N SER A 149 -6.05 -6.83 21.59
CA SER A 149 -6.23 -8.08 22.33
C SER A 149 -5.09 -9.07 22.08
N LYS A 150 -4.51 -9.06 20.87
CA LYS A 150 -3.39 -9.92 20.50
C LYS A 150 -2.06 -9.38 21.01
N LEU A 151 -1.86 -8.05 20.97
CA LEU A 151 -0.67 -7.41 21.51
C LEU A 151 -0.59 -7.49 23.04
N LYS A 152 -1.71 -7.47 23.77
CA LYS A 152 -1.73 -7.61 25.24
C LYS A 152 -1.42 -9.02 25.74
N THR A 153 -1.41 -10.03 24.87
CA THR A 153 -1.13 -11.43 25.22
C THR A 153 0.39 -11.73 25.27
N ILE A 154 1.25 -10.70 25.15
CA ILE A 154 2.70 -10.87 25.26
C ILE A 154 3.03 -11.42 26.66
N LEU A 155 3.53 -12.67 26.65
CA LEU A 155 3.80 -13.54 27.78
C LEU A 155 4.75 -12.90 28.80
N GLY A 156 4.66 -13.36 30.04
CA GLY A 156 5.50 -12.91 31.15
C GLY A 156 7.00 -13.15 30.91
N LEU A 157 7.80 -12.22 31.44
CA LEU A 157 9.26 -12.16 31.41
C LEU A 157 9.90 -13.52 31.76
N VAL A 158 10.56 -14.16 30.80
CA VAL A 158 11.44 -15.32 31.06
C VAL A 158 12.88 -14.81 31.09
N GLN A 159 13.57 -15.01 32.21
CA GLN A 159 15.02 -14.83 32.28
C GLN A 159 15.67 -15.93 31.44
N GLY A 160 16.39 -15.56 30.39
CA GLY A 160 17.20 -16.48 29.59
C GLY A 160 18.64 -16.51 30.08
N GLU A 161 19.24 -17.69 30.15
CA GLU A 161 20.67 -17.86 30.48
C GLU A 161 21.59 -17.52 29.28
N ASN A 162 21.02 -17.45 28.07
CA ASN A 162 21.73 -17.18 26.82
C ASN A 162 21.21 -15.90 26.14
N CYS A 163 22.11 -15.21 25.44
CA CYS A 163 21.80 -14.03 24.62
C CYS A 163 20.88 -14.38 23.45
N HIS A 164 19.78 -13.66 23.27
CA HIS A 164 18.82 -13.92 22.17
C HIS A 164 19.35 -13.51 20.78
N ILE A 165 20.39 -12.68 20.71
CA ILE A 165 20.98 -12.22 19.44
C ILE A 165 22.03 -13.21 18.93
N CYS A 166 22.92 -13.68 19.81
CA CYS A 166 24.07 -14.51 19.44
C CYS A 166 24.01 -15.94 19.99
N GLU A 167 22.98 -16.29 20.76
CA GLU A 167 22.70 -17.61 21.34
C GLU A 167 23.76 -18.16 22.30
N LYS A 168 24.73 -17.33 22.70
CA LYS A 168 25.78 -17.70 23.66
C LYS A 168 25.36 -17.45 25.12
N PRO A 169 25.84 -18.25 26.09
CA PRO A 169 25.61 -18.01 27.51
C PRO A 169 26.28 -16.71 27.96
N PHE A 170 25.67 -16.04 28.95
CA PHE A 170 26.32 -14.90 29.62
C PHE A 170 27.46 -15.38 30.52
N GLN A 171 28.50 -14.56 30.64
CA GLN A 171 29.65 -14.79 31.51
C GLN A 171 29.53 -14.00 32.82
N GLU A 172 30.31 -14.40 33.82
CA GLU A 172 30.37 -13.70 35.10
C GLU A 172 30.93 -12.28 34.90
N GLY A 173 30.13 -11.26 35.21
CA GLY A 173 30.45 -9.84 34.97
C GLY A 173 29.72 -9.20 33.79
N ASP A 174 28.99 -9.97 32.98
CA ASP A 174 28.11 -9.42 31.95
C ASP A 174 26.91 -8.69 32.58
N ASN A 175 26.51 -7.56 32.00
CA ASN A 175 25.29 -6.84 32.34
C ASN A 175 24.21 -7.08 31.28
N PRO A 176 23.44 -8.19 31.36
CA PRO A 176 22.40 -8.47 30.37
C PRO A 176 21.31 -7.40 30.42
N VAL A 177 21.00 -6.82 29.27
CA VAL A 177 19.88 -5.88 29.13
C VAL A 177 18.66 -6.66 28.67
N ARG A 178 17.53 -6.41 29.33
CA ARG A 178 16.25 -7.01 28.94
C ARG A 178 15.84 -6.44 27.60
N ASP A 179 15.66 -7.31 26.64
CA ASP A 179 15.19 -6.97 25.30
C ASP A 179 13.84 -7.66 25.06
N HIS A 180 12.99 -7.03 24.26
CA HIS A 180 11.69 -7.61 23.93
C HIS A 180 11.40 -7.39 22.45
N CYS A 181 10.94 -8.45 21.81
CA CYS A 181 10.51 -8.39 20.43
C CYS A 181 9.21 -7.59 20.35
N HIS A 182 9.27 -6.41 19.76
CA HIS A 182 8.13 -5.49 19.62
C HIS A 182 7.01 -6.08 18.73
N SER A 183 7.33 -7.05 17.86
CA SER A 183 6.40 -7.65 16.89
C SER A 183 5.85 -9.03 17.28
N ARG A 184 6.59 -9.83 18.07
CA ARG A 184 6.18 -11.18 18.49
C ARG A 184 5.95 -11.31 19.99
N GLY A 185 6.36 -10.33 20.79
CA GLY A 185 6.34 -10.43 22.25
C GLY A 185 7.33 -11.42 22.82
N ASN A 186 8.19 -12.01 21.99
CA ASN A 186 9.23 -12.89 22.49
C ASN A 186 10.21 -12.08 23.33
N LEU A 187 10.42 -12.53 24.56
CA LEU A 187 11.28 -11.89 25.52
C LEU A 187 12.69 -12.47 25.36
N GLY A 188 13.67 -11.59 25.30
CA GLY A 188 15.07 -11.95 25.16
C GLY A 188 15.94 -11.15 26.11
N VAL A 189 17.19 -11.56 26.23
CA VAL A 189 18.22 -10.78 26.90
C VAL A 189 19.32 -10.56 25.88
N GLY A 190 19.74 -9.30 25.73
CA GLY A 190 20.73 -8.85 24.77
C GLY A 190 21.92 -8.21 25.46
N PRO A 191 23.06 -8.05 24.75
CA PRO A 191 24.19 -7.29 25.28
C PRO A 191 23.80 -5.83 25.49
N THR A 192 24.43 -5.17 26.47
CA THR A 192 24.33 -3.70 26.62
C THR A 192 24.60 -3.02 25.28
N PRO A 193 23.73 -2.10 24.83
CA PRO A 193 24.03 -1.30 23.66
C PRO A 193 25.34 -0.56 23.90
N LEU A 194 26.34 -0.78 23.03
CA LEU A 194 27.46 0.14 22.91
C LEU A 194 26.84 1.47 22.45
N VAL A 195 26.80 2.43 23.38
CA VAL A 195 26.50 3.81 23.05
C VAL A 195 27.57 4.26 22.07
N ILE A 196 27.18 4.46 20.81
CA ILE A 196 27.99 5.09 19.77
C ILE A 196 27.79 6.59 19.88
#